data_AF-A0A665XC10-F1
#
_entry.id   AF-A0A665XC10-F1
#
_cell.length_a   1.000
_cell.length_b   1.000
_cell.length_c   1.000
_cell.angle_alpha   90.00
_cell.angle_beta   90.00
_cell.angle_gamma   90.00
#
_symmetry.space_group_name_H-M   'P 1'
#
loop_
_entity.id
_entity.type
_entity.pdbx_description
1 polymer ?
#
loop_
_entity_poly.entity_id
_entity_poly.type
_entity_poly.pdbx_seq_one_letter_code
_entity_poly.pdbx_strand_id
1 'polypeptide(L)'
;MSFSGSASFAEATRVAIFGGTHGNEMSGVTLVNLWMKNKEEIQRKRVDTEPFITNPRAVEKCTRYVDTDLNRAFTPENLSAPGGDDLPYEVQRAQEINRIFGPKGSPEAYDVIFDLHNTTSNMGCTLILESSKDLFNLQMMNYIKKAIAPASCLVLLNEHPLLKYSTSRSVAKHPVGLEVGPQPQGVLRSNIFEAMRVILKHALDFIELFNEGMEFPPCTVEVFRVLERIDYPRDNNGNIIAMVHPNLQDGDWEPLNPGDPMFQTFDGKTIHYQGSSTVYPTFINEAAYYEKQQAFVTTRRETLVASAIRKA
;
A
#
# COMPACT_ATOMS: atom_id res chain seq x y z
N MET A 1 3.04 26.42 20.90
CA MET A 1 1.83 25.64 20.59
C MET A 1 1.83 24.45 21.53
N SER A 2 0.85 24.38 22.44
CA SER A 2 0.76 23.36 23.48
C SER A 2 0.49 21.99 22.86
N PHE A 3 1.39 21.02 23.05
CA PHE A 3 1.09 19.61 22.82
C PHE A 3 0.13 19.12 23.91
N SER A 4 -1.18 19.31 23.69
CA SER A 4 -2.22 18.91 24.64
C SER A 4 -2.94 17.65 24.15
N GLY A 5 -2.62 16.51 24.76
CA GLY A 5 -3.37 15.24 24.64
C GLY A 5 -2.55 14.07 24.13
N SER A 6 -2.34 13.05 24.99
CA SER A 6 -2.01 11.70 24.53
C SER A 6 -3.29 11.04 24.04
N ALA A 7 -3.29 10.55 22.79
CA ALA A 7 -4.44 9.85 22.23
C ALA A 7 -4.48 8.42 22.79
N SER A 8 -5.67 7.99 23.22
CA SER A 8 -5.88 6.64 23.76
C SER A 8 -6.55 5.77 22.72
N PHE A 9 -6.01 4.58 22.48
CA PHE A 9 -6.62 3.57 21.62
C PHE A 9 -6.89 2.29 22.41
N ALA A 10 -7.93 1.55 22.02
CA ALA A 10 -8.12 0.18 22.51
C ALA A 10 -6.98 -0.72 22.00
N GLU A 11 -6.82 -1.89 22.62
CA GLU A 11 -5.86 -2.90 22.13
C GLU A 11 -6.19 -3.29 20.68
N ALA A 12 -5.16 -3.32 19.84
CA ALA A 12 -5.27 -3.83 18.47
C ALA A 12 -5.05 -5.34 18.53
N THR A 13 -6.13 -6.08 18.76
CA THR A 13 -6.09 -7.52 19.02
C THR A 13 -6.29 -8.34 17.76
N ARG A 14 -7.15 -7.89 16.85
CA ARG A 14 -7.49 -8.62 15.62
C ARG A 14 -6.70 -8.05 14.45
N VAL A 15 -5.68 -8.78 14.03
CA VAL A 15 -4.78 -8.40 12.95
C VAL A 15 -4.91 -9.40 11.80
N ALA A 16 -5.00 -8.92 10.57
CA ALA A 16 -4.91 -9.78 9.39
C ALA A 16 -3.72 -9.40 8.51
N ILE A 17 -3.15 -10.41 7.86
CA ILE A 17 -2.10 -10.25 6.86
C ILE A 17 -2.62 -10.78 5.53
N PHE A 18 -2.92 -9.87 4.62
CA PHE A 18 -3.41 -10.17 3.30
C PHE A 18 -2.27 -10.35 2.30
N GLY A 19 -2.32 -11.45 1.56
CA GLY A 19 -1.41 -11.75 0.47
C GLY A 19 -2.19 -12.18 -0.75
N GLY A 20 -1.66 -11.86 -1.93
CA GLY A 20 -2.34 -12.22 -3.18
C GLY A 20 -3.62 -11.43 -3.42
N THR A 21 -3.69 -10.16 -2.98
CA THR A 21 -4.75 -9.24 -3.43
C THR A 21 -4.69 -9.06 -4.94
N HIS A 22 -3.45 -8.99 -5.46
CA HIS A 22 -3.15 -9.27 -6.85
C HIS A 22 -2.41 -10.61 -6.94
N GLY A 23 -2.91 -11.53 -7.76
CA GLY A 23 -2.45 -12.93 -7.75
C GLY A 23 -1.06 -13.19 -8.32
N ASN A 24 -0.44 -12.20 -8.97
CA ASN A 24 0.89 -12.27 -9.55
C ASN A 24 1.96 -11.48 -8.77
N GLU A 25 1.63 -10.98 -7.58
CA GLU A 25 2.57 -10.28 -6.69
C GLU A 25 3.13 -11.25 -5.64
N MET A 26 4.26 -11.86 -5.97
CA MET A 26 4.65 -13.17 -5.42
C MET A 26 5.12 -13.15 -3.96
N SER A 27 5.65 -12.04 -3.44
CA SER A 27 6.16 -12.01 -2.07
C SER A 27 5.04 -12.16 -1.05
N GLY A 28 3.96 -11.39 -1.21
CA GLY A 28 2.77 -11.49 -0.35
C GLY A 28 2.08 -12.85 -0.45
N VAL A 29 1.94 -13.38 -1.68
CA VAL A 29 1.41 -14.74 -1.92
C VAL A 29 2.23 -15.80 -1.18
N THR A 30 3.56 -15.74 -1.30
CA THR A 30 4.44 -16.76 -0.73
C THR A 30 4.51 -16.68 0.79
N LEU A 31 4.65 -15.47 1.35
CA LEU A 31 4.70 -15.25 2.80
C LEU A 31 3.41 -15.70 3.49
N VAL A 32 2.24 -15.34 2.94
CA VAL A 32 0.96 -15.76 3.52
C VAL A 32 0.77 -17.27 3.43
N ASN A 33 1.10 -17.90 2.30
CA ASN A 33 1.04 -19.37 2.20
C ASN A 33 2.00 -20.08 3.17
N LEU A 34 3.16 -19.50 3.46
CA LEU A 34 4.07 -19.98 4.49
C LEU A 34 3.41 -19.89 5.88
N TRP A 35 2.84 -18.73 6.22
CA TRP A 35 2.26 -18.50 7.54
C TRP A 35 0.92 -19.21 7.78
N MET A 36 0.15 -19.50 6.74
CA MET A 36 -1.02 -20.38 6.83
C MET A 36 -0.64 -21.80 7.25
N LYS A 37 0.59 -22.26 6.95
CA LYS A 37 1.10 -23.57 7.39
C LYS A 37 1.76 -23.52 8.77
N ASN A 38 2.49 -22.44 9.06
CA ASN A 38 3.12 -22.20 10.36
C ASN A 38 3.05 -20.72 10.75
N LYS A 39 2.26 -20.41 11.77
CA LYS A 39 2.06 -19.05 12.26
C LYS A 39 3.15 -18.56 13.23
N GLU A 40 4.11 -19.39 13.62
CA GLU A 40 5.10 -19.08 14.68
C GLU A 40 5.77 -17.71 14.50
N GLU A 41 6.15 -17.34 13.28
CA GLU A 41 6.83 -16.07 13.00
C GLU A 41 5.95 -14.83 13.22
N ILE A 42 4.64 -14.96 12.98
CA ILE A 42 3.66 -13.88 13.08
C ILE A 42 2.92 -13.88 14.42
N GLN A 43 3.27 -14.78 15.34
CA GLN A 43 2.69 -14.79 16.68
C GLN A 43 3.29 -13.69 17.54
N ARG A 44 2.41 -12.94 18.21
CA ARG A 44 2.78 -11.97 19.25
C ARG A 44 1.81 -12.13 20.41
N LYS A 45 2.24 -11.77 21.62
CA LYS A 45 1.37 -11.75 22.78
C LYS A 45 0.26 -10.74 22.56
N ARG A 46 -0.97 -11.11 22.96
CA ARG A 46 -2.14 -10.23 22.90
C ARG A 46 -2.50 -9.77 21.48
N VAL A 47 -2.00 -10.45 20.45
CA VAL A 47 -2.34 -10.21 19.05
C VAL A 47 -2.77 -11.52 18.43
N ASP A 48 -4.01 -11.59 17.97
CA ASP A 48 -4.51 -12.67 17.13
C ASP A 48 -4.28 -12.30 15.66
N THR A 49 -3.32 -12.97 15.03
CA THR A 49 -2.87 -12.66 13.67
C THR A 49 -3.33 -13.74 12.70
N GLU A 50 -4.13 -13.33 11.70
CA GLU A 50 -4.68 -14.21 10.68
C GLU A 50 -4.06 -13.94 9.30
N PRO A 51 -3.22 -14.85 8.77
CA PRO A 51 -2.74 -14.78 7.39
C PRO A 51 -3.83 -15.25 6.42
N PHE A 52 -4.07 -14.52 5.33
CA PHE A 52 -5.19 -14.80 4.43
C PHE A 52 -4.89 -14.50 2.96
N ILE A 53 -5.18 -15.46 2.07
CA ILE A 53 -5.12 -15.27 0.63
C ILE A 53 -6.41 -14.60 0.14
N THR A 54 -6.29 -13.36 -0.32
CA THR A 54 -7.45 -12.52 -0.67
C THR A 54 -8.01 -12.82 -2.06
N ASN A 55 -7.19 -13.10 -3.08
CA ASN A 55 -7.67 -13.47 -4.42
C ASN A 55 -7.20 -14.88 -4.84
N PRO A 56 -7.76 -15.96 -4.28
CA PRO A 56 -7.27 -17.31 -4.54
C PRO A 56 -7.34 -17.73 -6.02
N ARG A 57 -8.36 -17.30 -6.79
CA ARG A 57 -8.45 -17.64 -8.23
C ARG A 57 -7.40 -16.90 -9.07
N ALA A 58 -7.10 -15.64 -8.76
CA ALA A 58 -6.04 -14.93 -9.46
C ALA A 58 -4.66 -15.48 -9.12
N VAL A 59 -4.45 -15.89 -7.84
CA VAL A 59 -3.22 -16.54 -7.38
C VAL A 59 -2.98 -17.87 -8.11
N GLU A 60 -4.00 -18.72 -8.22
CA GLU A 60 -3.91 -19.99 -8.94
C GLU A 60 -3.50 -19.80 -10.41
N LYS A 61 -4.02 -18.74 -11.05
CA LYS A 61 -3.71 -18.39 -12.43
C LYS A 61 -2.44 -17.55 -12.60
N CYS A 62 -1.78 -17.16 -11.52
CA CYS A 62 -0.67 -16.19 -11.50
C CYS A 62 -0.97 -14.94 -12.36
N THR A 63 -2.18 -14.39 -12.20
CA THR A 63 -2.64 -13.16 -12.87
C THR A 63 -2.95 -12.09 -11.82
N ARG A 64 -3.00 -10.82 -12.22
CA ARG A 64 -3.34 -9.72 -11.31
C ARG A 64 -4.75 -9.91 -10.73
N TYR A 65 -5.72 -10.17 -11.59
CA TYR A 65 -7.12 -10.42 -11.26
C TYR A 65 -7.78 -11.31 -12.33
N VAL A 66 -8.98 -11.82 -12.04
CA VAL A 66 -9.78 -12.63 -12.96
C VAL A 66 -10.73 -11.75 -13.79
N ASP A 67 -11.64 -11.02 -13.14
CA ASP A 67 -12.65 -10.21 -13.84
C ASP A 67 -12.40 -8.70 -13.64
N THR A 68 -12.06 -8.27 -12.43
CA THR A 68 -11.74 -6.87 -12.13
C THR A 68 -10.74 -6.75 -10.99
N ASP A 69 -10.10 -5.58 -10.84
CA ASP A 69 -9.09 -5.36 -9.80
C ASP A 69 -9.72 -5.41 -8.40
N LEU A 70 -9.41 -6.47 -7.62
CA LEU A 70 -9.93 -6.67 -6.26
C LEU A 70 -9.66 -5.47 -5.35
N ASN A 71 -8.51 -4.82 -5.53
CA ASN A 71 -8.11 -3.66 -4.72
C ASN A 71 -8.83 -2.36 -5.14
N ARG A 72 -9.86 -2.46 -5.98
CA ARG A 72 -10.81 -1.40 -6.35
C ARG A 72 -12.25 -1.76 -5.99
N ALA A 73 -12.49 -2.99 -5.53
CA ALA A 73 -13.83 -3.55 -5.43
C ALA A 73 -14.56 -3.26 -4.11
N PHE A 74 -13.92 -2.63 -3.11
CA PHE A 74 -14.49 -2.48 -1.76
C PHE A 74 -15.37 -1.23 -1.57
N THR A 75 -15.98 -0.72 -2.62
CA THR A 75 -16.85 0.47 -2.54
C THR A 75 -18.14 0.14 -1.80
N PRO A 76 -18.82 1.12 -1.16
CA PRO A 76 -20.12 0.88 -0.52
C PRO A 76 -21.13 0.22 -1.46
N GLU A 77 -21.15 0.63 -2.73
CA GLU A 77 -22.06 0.09 -3.76
C GLU A 77 -21.77 -1.40 -4.00
N ASN A 78 -20.51 -1.77 -4.21
CA ASN A 78 -20.13 -3.17 -4.43
C ASN A 78 -20.36 -4.04 -3.19
N LEU A 79 -20.07 -3.51 -2.00
CA LEU A 79 -20.23 -4.25 -0.74
C LEU A 79 -21.69 -4.45 -0.33
N SER A 80 -22.60 -3.59 -0.82
CA SER A 80 -24.04 -3.67 -0.57
C SER A 80 -24.85 -4.27 -1.73
N ALA A 81 -24.22 -4.48 -2.88
CA ALA A 81 -24.87 -5.06 -4.05
C ALA A 81 -25.47 -6.43 -3.71
N PRO A 82 -26.74 -6.72 -4.14
CA PRO A 82 -27.34 -8.02 -3.92
C PRO A 82 -26.49 -9.10 -4.59
N GLY A 83 -26.11 -10.13 -3.84
CA GLY A 83 -25.28 -11.22 -4.35
C GLY A 83 -25.94 -11.97 -5.51
N GLY A 84 -25.14 -12.59 -6.36
CA GLY A 84 -25.59 -13.37 -7.51
C GLY A 84 -24.43 -13.71 -8.44
N ASP A 85 -24.65 -14.70 -9.32
CA ASP A 85 -23.63 -15.22 -10.24
C ASP A 85 -23.20 -14.20 -11.32
N ASP A 86 -23.96 -13.11 -11.51
CA ASP A 86 -23.69 -12.07 -12.50
C ASP A 86 -22.65 -11.03 -12.03
N LEU A 87 -22.30 -10.99 -10.74
CA LEU A 87 -21.29 -10.06 -10.24
C LEU A 87 -19.88 -10.54 -10.64
N PRO A 88 -18.95 -9.62 -10.98
CA PRO A 88 -17.54 -9.97 -11.16
C PRO A 88 -17.02 -10.73 -9.95
N TYR A 89 -16.17 -11.73 -10.19
CA TYR A 89 -15.64 -12.59 -9.14
C TYR A 89 -15.01 -11.79 -8.00
N GLU A 90 -14.21 -10.77 -8.30
CA GLU A 90 -13.59 -9.94 -7.27
C GLU A 90 -14.58 -9.09 -6.46
N VAL A 91 -15.76 -8.75 -7.00
CA VAL A 91 -16.81 -8.07 -6.22
C VAL A 91 -17.41 -9.03 -5.20
N GLN A 92 -17.72 -10.27 -5.61
CA GLN A 92 -18.19 -11.31 -4.69
C GLN A 92 -17.13 -11.59 -3.61
N ARG A 93 -15.85 -11.63 -4.01
CA ARG A 93 -14.74 -11.82 -3.09
C ARG A 93 -14.57 -10.66 -2.11
N ALA A 94 -14.78 -9.42 -2.55
CA ALA A 94 -14.78 -8.26 -1.66
C ALA A 94 -15.90 -8.35 -0.60
N GLN A 95 -17.10 -8.83 -0.98
CA GLN A 95 -18.20 -9.07 -0.04
C GLN A 95 -17.87 -10.17 0.97
N GLU A 96 -17.23 -11.27 0.55
CA GLU A 96 -16.71 -12.31 1.45
C GLU A 96 -15.69 -11.77 2.45
N ILE A 97 -14.68 -11.06 1.96
CA ILE A 97 -13.63 -10.46 2.80
C ILE A 97 -14.27 -9.48 3.81
N ASN A 98 -15.23 -8.67 3.37
CA ASN A 98 -15.92 -7.74 4.25
C ASN A 98 -16.78 -8.44 5.32
N ARG A 99 -17.32 -9.63 5.05
CA ARG A 99 -18.03 -10.45 6.05
C ARG A 99 -17.08 -11.07 7.08
N ILE A 100 -15.88 -11.47 6.67
CA ILE A 100 -14.89 -12.13 7.53
C ILE A 100 -14.14 -11.10 8.39
N PHE A 101 -13.66 -10.03 7.76
CA PHE A 101 -12.74 -9.06 8.37
C PHE A 101 -13.37 -7.71 8.71
N GLY A 102 -14.57 -7.45 8.20
CA GLY A 102 -15.32 -6.22 8.47
C GLY A 102 -16.41 -6.45 9.52
N PRO A 103 -17.59 -5.82 9.36
CA PRO A 103 -17.97 -4.96 8.25
C PRO A 103 -17.17 -3.65 8.21
N LYS A 104 -16.79 -3.19 7.01
CA LYS A 104 -16.04 -1.95 6.81
C LYS A 104 -16.75 -0.76 7.45
N GLY A 105 -16.01 0.02 8.24
CA GLY A 105 -16.53 1.17 8.98
C GLY A 105 -17.28 0.83 10.27
N SER A 106 -17.35 -0.46 10.64
CA SER A 106 -18.02 -0.92 11.85
C SER A 106 -17.04 -1.14 13.02
N PRO A 107 -17.47 -1.03 14.29
CA PRO A 107 -16.64 -1.37 15.46
C PRO A 107 -16.14 -2.82 15.48
N GLU A 108 -16.86 -3.73 14.81
CA GLU A 108 -16.55 -5.17 14.69
C GLU A 108 -15.48 -5.48 13.64
N ALA A 109 -15.08 -4.49 12.80
CA ALA A 109 -14.00 -4.68 11.86
C ALA A 109 -12.68 -5.05 12.57
N TYR A 110 -11.81 -5.75 11.84
CA TYR A 110 -10.44 -6.01 12.28
C TYR A 110 -9.74 -4.69 12.61
N ASP A 111 -8.88 -4.73 13.62
CA ASP A 111 -8.21 -3.55 14.12
C ASP A 111 -7.15 -3.09 13.11
N VAL A 112 -6.33 -4.02 12.62
CA VAL A 112 -5.27 -3.75 11.64
C VAL A 112 -5.33 -4.78 10.51
N ILE A 113 -5.20 -4.32 9.27
CA ILE A 113 -4.96 -5.20 8.12
C ILE A 113 -3.69 -4.71 7.41
N PHE A 114 -2.69 -5.59 7.36
CA PHE A 114 -1.53 -5.45 6.50
C PHE A 114 -1.80 -6.12 5.17
N ASP A 115 -1.77 -5.36 4.09
CA ASP A 115 -2.02 -5.88 2.74
C ASP A 115 -0.75 -5.74 1.92
N LEU A 116 -0.20 -6.90 1.52
CA LEU A 116 1.13 -7.06 0.97
C LEU A 116 1.09 -6.96 -0.56
N HIS A 117 1.84 -6.02 -1.13
CA HIS A 117 1.93 -5.75 -2.55
C HIS A 117 3.38 -5.79 -3.06
N ASN A 118 3.51 -6.08 -4.34
CA ASN A 118 4.75 -5.87 -5.09
C ASN A 118 4.49 -4.97 -6.29
N THR A 119 5.49 -4.17 -6.63
CA THR A 119 5.46 -3.28 -7.78
C THR A 119 6.68 -3.55 -8.67
N THR A 120 6.52 -3.36 -9.97
CA THR A 120 7.64 -3.37 -10.93
C THR A 120 8.47 -2.09 -10.84
N SER A 121 7.94 -1.03 -10.22
CA SER A 121 8.61 0.25 -10.01
C SER A 121 9.71 0.16 -8.94
N ASN A 122 10.69 1.07 -9.00
CA ASN A 122 11.84 1.06 -8.09
C ASN A 122 11.54 1.73 -6.74
N MET A 123 10.39 1.39 -6.14
CA MET A 123 9.92 2.06 -4.93
C MET A 123 10.67 1.66 -3.66
N GLY A 124 11.39 0.53 -3.67
CA GLY A 124 11.98 -0.02 -2.45
C GLY A 124 10.92 -0.37 -1.40
N CYS A 125 11.31 -0.39 -0.14
CA CYS A 125 10.42 -0.64 1.00
C CYS A 125 9.47 0.55 1.20
N THR A 126 8.17 0.34 1.05
CA THR A 126 7.16 1.40 1.14
C THR A 126 5.99 1.00 2.03
N LEU A 127 5.57 1.93 2.88
CA LEU A 127 4.33 1.84 3.66
C LEU A 127 3.31 2.81 3.07
N ILE A 128 2.11 2.33 2.76
CA ILE A 128 1.03 3.13 2.18
C ILE A 128 -0.01 3.44 3.25
N LEU A 129 -0.13 4.72 3.59
CA LEU A 129 -1.13 5.27 4.49
C LEU A 129 -2.33 5.82 3.72
N GLU A 130 -3.53 5.61 4.25
CA GLU A 130 -4.77 6.11 3.64
C GLU A 130 -5.37 7.35 4.35
N SER A 131 -4.78 7.76 5.47
CA SER A 131 -5.13 9.01 6.15
C SER A 131 -3.98 9.56 6.97
N SER A 132 -3.80 10.88 6.95
CA SER A 132 -2.85 11.58 7.85
C SER A 132 -3.37 11.75 9.27
N LYS A 133 -4.60 11.33 9.56
CA LYS A 133 -5.23 11.43 10.88
C LYS A 133 -5.12 10.14 11.70
N ASP A 134 -4.62 9.06 11.09
CA ASP A 134 -4.44 7.79 11.77
C ASP A 134 -3.15 7.81 12.61
N LEU A 135 -3.28 8.29 13.84
CA LEU A 135 -2.14 8.44 14.75
C LEU A 135 -1.50 7.09 15.14
N PHE A 136 -2.29 6.02 15.21
CA PHE A 136 -1.79 4.68 15.50
C PHE A 136 -0.84 4.22 14.39
N ASN A 137 -1.30 4.32 13.14
CA ASN A 137 -0.49 3.95 11.99
C ASN A 137 0.72 4.89 11.81
N LEU A 138 0.60 6.20 12.06
CA LEU A 138 1.75 7.11 11.99
C LEU A 138 2.85 6.72 12.99
N GLN A 139 2.47 6.36 14.22
CA GLN A 139 3.42 5.89 15.23
C GLN A 139 4.06 4.56 14.83
N MET A 140 3.28 3.64 14.25
CA MET A 140 3.80 2.39 13.68
C MET A 140 4.81 2.65 12.56
N MET A 141 4.54 3.58 11.63
CA MET A 141 5.45 3.87 10.53
C MET A 141 6.76 4.47 11.04
N ASN A 142 6.71 5.36 12.03
CA ASN A 142 7.90 5.86 12.72
C ASN A 142 8.69 4.74 13.40
N TYR A 143 8.01 3.81 14.09
CA TYR A 143 8.66 2.67 14.74
C TYR A 143 9.37 1.78 13.72
N ILE A 144 8.68 1.38 12.66
CA ILE A 144 9.23 0.52 11.60
C ILE A 144 10.46 1.18 10.97
N LYS A 145 10.36 2.46 10.57
CA LYS A 145 11.48 3.21 9.98
C LYS A 145 12.73 3.21 10.86
N LYS A 146 12.56 3.36 12.19
CA LYS A 146 13.66 3.31 13.14
C LYS A 146 14.22 1.90 13.31
N ALA A 147 13.36 0.89 13.33
CA ALA A 147 13.75 -0.49 13.57
C ALA A 147 14.57 -1.09 12.42
N ILE A 148 14.31 -0.67 11.18
CA ILE A 148 15.02 -1.20 10.00
C ILE A 148 16.24 -0.36 9.58
N ALA A 149 16.50 0.76 10.25
CA ALA A 149 17.65 1.62 9.93
C ALA A 149 18.96 0.81 10.02
N PRO A 150 19.93 1.00 9.10
CA PRO A 150 20.02 2.09 8.12
C PRO A 150 19.27 1.83 6.79
N ALA A 151 18.54 0.73 6.63
CA ALA A 151 17.70 0.55 5.45
C ALA A 151 16.57 1.59 5.41
N SER A 152 16.21 2.05 4.22
CA SER A 152 15.13 3.02 4.05
C SER A 152 13.78 2.33 3.97
N CYS A 153 12.76 2.93 4.59
CA CYS A 153 11.38 2.68 4.26
C CYS A 153 10.62 4.01 4.18
N LEU A 154 10.03 4.26 3.02
CA LEU A 154 9.32 5.50 2.73
C LEU A 154 7.83 5.33 2.94
N VAL A 155 7.15 6.45 3.19
CA VAL A 155 5.73 6.46 3.50
C VAL A 155 4.99 7.21 2.41
N LEU A 156 4.18 6.49 1.65
CA LEU A 156 3.28 7.08 0.67
C LEU A 156 1.94 7.39 1.36
N LEU A 157 1.48 8.63 1.26
CA LEU A 157 0.18 9.03 1.79
C LEU A 157 -0.82 9.21 0.64
N ASN A 158 -1.74 8.25 0.53
CA ASN A 158 -2.83 8.27 -0.45
C ASN A 158 -4.15 8.70 0.19
N GLU A 159 -4.29 10.01 0.42
CA GLU A 159 -5.50 10.63 0.99
C GLU A 159 -6.23 11.54 -0.03
N HIS A 160 -5.79 11.55 -1.29
CA HIS A 160 -6.38 12.45 -2.29
C HIS A 160 -7.85 12.07 -2.55
N PRO A 161 -8.83 13.00 -2.42
CA PRO A 161 -10.26 12.67 -2.46
C PRO A 161 -10.71 11.93 -3.71
N LEU A 162 -10.11 12.24 -4.86
CA LEU A 162 -10.45 11.66 -6.16
C LEU A 162 -9.57 10.47 -6.57
N LEU A 163 -8.43 10.26 -5.89
CA LEU A 163 -7.45 9.23 -6.26
C LEU A 163 -7.35 8.12 -5.21
N LYS A 164 -7.98 8.31 -4.05
CA LYS A 164 -8.17 7.26 -3.05
C LYS A 164 -9.09 6.18 -3.60
N TYR A 165 -8.66 4.94 -3.46
CA TYR A 165 -9.44 3.77 -3.84
C TYR A 165 -10.13 3.15 -2.63
N SER A 166 -11.17 2.37 -2.91
CA SER A 166 -11.74 1.46 -1.92
C SER A 166 -10.98 0.14 -1.97
N THR A 167 -9.92 0.05 -1.17
CA THR A 167 -8.92 -1.02 -1.15
C THR A 167 -9.34 -2.21 -0.29
N SER A 168 -8.70 -3.37 -0.46
CA SER A 168 -8.98 -4.56 0.36
C SER A 168 -8.71 -4.34 1.85
N ARG A 169 -7.58 -3.69 2.17
CA ARG A 169 -7.23 -3.32 3.56
C ARG A 169 -8.18 -2.31 4.20
N SER A 170 -8.86 -1.46 3.42
CA SER A 170 -9.75 -0.41 3.95
C SER A 170 -10.98 -0.93 4.71
N VAL A 171 -11.16 -2.25 4.76
CA VAL A 171 -12.11 -2.91 5.66
C VAL A 171 -11.72 -2.70 7.14
N ALA A 172 -10.43 -2.63 7.44
CA ALA A 172 -9.90 -2.46 8.80
C ALA A 172 -10.12 -1.05 9.36
N LYS A 173 -9.99 -0.93 10.69
CA LYS A 173 -9.90 0.37 11.37
C LYS A 173 -8.59 1.09 11.02
N HIS A 174 -7.48 0.34 11.01
CA HIS A 174 -6.14 0.83 10.69
C HIS A 174 -5.55 0.07 9.47
N PRO A 175 -5.88 0.50 8.24
CA PRO A 175 -5.39 -0.15 7.02
C PRO A 175 -3.92 0.22 6.74
N VAL A 176 -3.08 -0.77 6.43
CA VAL A 176 -1.68 -0.56 6.04
C VAL A 176 -1.37 -1.31 4.75
N GLY A 177 -0.97 -0.58 3.71
CA GLY A 177 -0.36 -1.20 2.53
C GLY A 177 1.13 -1.37 2.75
N LEU A 178 1.68 -2.55 2.49
CA LEU A 178 3.11 -2.82 2.51
C LEU A 178 3.52 -3.16 1.07
N GLU A 179 4.26 -2.26 0.45
CA GLU A 179 4.64 -2.31 -0.97
C GLU A 179 6.16 -2.45 -1.06
N VAL A 180 6.64 -3.44 -1.81
CA VAL A 180 8.09 -3.63 -2.01
C VAL A 180 8.39 -3.95 -3.48
N GLY A 181 9.16 -3.08 -4.11
CA GLY A 181 9.67 -3.23 -5.46
C GLY A 181 11.15 -2.80 -5.60
N PRO A 182 11.76 -2.96 -6.77
CA PRO A 182 11.17 -3.50 -7.98
C PRO A 182 11.16 -5.04 -7.99
N GLN A 183 10.02 -5.62 -8.35
CA GLN A 183 9.87 -7.06 -8.58
C GLN A 183 8.95 -7.29 -9.78
N PRO A 184 9.41 -7.99 -10.84
CA PRO A 184 8.54 -8.39 -11.93
C PRO A 184 7.37 -9.24 -11.43
N GLN A 185 6.19 -9.03 -12.02
CA GLN A 185 5.02 -9.86 -11.75
C GLN A 185 5.31 -11.33 -12.09
N GLY A 186 4.82 -12.27 -11.27
CA GLY A 186 5.07 -13.70 -11.41
C GLY A 186 6.48 -14.15 -11.00
N VAL A 187 7.35 -13.24 -10.54
CA VAL A 187 8.72 -13.53 -10.09
C VAL A 187 8.84 -13.32 -8.59
N LEU A 188 9.47 -14.27 -7.89
CA LEU A 188 9.82 -14.14 -6.48
C LEU A 188 11.32 -13.84 -6.34
N ARG A 189 11.66 -12.70 -5.74
CA ARG A 189 13.05 -12.33 -5.43
C ARG A 189 13.31 -12.44 -3.94
N SER A 190 14.39 -13.11 -3.56
CA SER A 190 14.74 -13.32 -2.14
C SER A 190 14.92 -12.01 -1.37
N ASN A 191 15.58 -11.01 -1.95
CA ASN A 191 15.79 -9.72 -1.29
C ASN A 191 14.49 -8.96 -1.02
N ILE A 192 13.51 -9.04 -1.94
CA ILE A 192 12.20 -8.39 -1.80
C ILE A 192 11.33 -9.15 -0.80
N PHE A 193 11.34 -10.48 -0.87
CA PHE A 193 10.67 -11.35 0.09
C PHE A 193 11.14 -11.09 1.53
N GLU A 194 12.45 -11.08 1.76
CA GLU A 194 13.01 -10.84 3.10
C GLU A 194 12.77 -9.41 3.59
N ALA A 195 12.86 -8.40 2.72
CA ALA A 195 12.53 -7.02 3.09
C ALA A 195 11.07 -6.89 3.58
N MET A 196 10.12 -7.46 2.84
CA MET A 196 8.71 -7.47 3.22
C MET A 196 8.47 -8.19 4.55
N ARG A 197 9.13 -9.34 4.74
CA ARG A 197 9.09 -10.15 5.96
C ARG A 197 9.59 -9.37 7.18
N VAL A 198 10.73 -8.68 7.06
CA VAL A 198 11.31 -7.86 8.13
C VAL A 198 10.42 -6.67 8.49
N ILE A 199 9.87 -5.96 7.50
CA ILE A 199 8.95 -4.84 7.76
C ILE A 199 7.74 -5.33 8.54
N LEU A 200 7.12 -6.44 8.13
CA LEU A 200 5.96 -6.99 8.81
C LEU A 200 6.28 -7.45 10.23
N LYS A 201 7.43 -8.09 10.44
CA LYS A 201 7.91 -8.45 11.79
C LYS A 201 7.88 -7.24 12.72
N HIS A 202 8.46 -6.11 12.29
CA HIS A 202 8.49 -4.90 13.11
C HIS A 202 7.13 -4.23 13.27
N ALA A 203 6.25 -4.35 12.28
CA ALA A 203 4.87 -3.89 12.41
C ALA A 203 4.11 -4.68 13.49
N LEU A 204 4.29 -5.99 13.56
CA LEU A 204 3.73 -6.84 14.61
C LEU A 204 4.38 -6.58 15.97
N ASP A 205 5.70 -6.38 16.03
CA ASP A 205 6.42 -6.00 17.25
C ASP A 205 5.87 -4.69 17.83
N PHE A 206 5.56 -3.70 16.99
CA PHE A 206 4.92 -2.44 17.42
C PHE A 206 3.57 -2.68 18.08
N ILE A 207 2.71 -3.51 17.48
CA ILE A 207 1.37 -3.80 18.00
C ILE A 207 1.47 -4.53 19.35
N GLU A 208 2.39 -5.50 19.49
CA GLU A 208 2.64 -6.18 20.77
C GLU A 208 3.02 -5.20 21.86
N LEU A 209 4.03 -4.36 21.60
CA LEU A 209 4.51 -3.35 22.56
C LEU A 209 3.39 -2.39 22.97
N PHE A 210 2.59 -1.93 22.02
CA PHE A 210 1.43 -1.10 22.29
C PHE A 210 0.40 -1.82 23.19
N ASN A 211 0.05 -3.06 22.86
CA ASN A 211 -0.90 -3.86 23.64
C ASN A 211 -0.36 -4.21 25.04
N GLU A 212 0.97 -4.32 25.21
CA GLU A 212 1.62 -4.47 26.52
C GLU A 212 1.59 -3.19 27.37
N GLY A 213 1.17 -2.05 26.79
CA GLY A 213 1.03 -0.77 27.48
C GLY A 213 2.21 0.18 27.29
N MET A 214 3.09 -0.08 26.33
CA MET A 214 4.11 0.89 25.95
C MET A 214 3.45 2.18 25.45
N GLU A 215 3.82 3.30 26.05
CA GLU A 215 3.45 4.62 25.55
C GLU A 215 4.43 5.05 24.47
N PHE A 216 3.90 5.54 23.36
CA PHE A 216 4.70 6.07 22.27
C PHE A 216 4.65 7.60 22.32
N PRO A 217 5.79 8.28 22.53
CA PRO A 217 5.82 9.75 22.63
C PRO A 217 5.51 10.41 21.27
N PRO A 218 5.25 11.73 21.25
CA PRO A 218 5.03 12.42 19.99
C PRO A 218 6.22 12.25 19.04
N CYS A 219 5.93 12.09 17.75
CA CYS A 219 6.96 11.93 16.73
C CYS A 219 6.61 12.71 15.46
N THR A 220 7.58 12.76 14.55
CA THR A 220 7.37 13.25 13.19
C THR A 220 7.55 12.11 12.20
N VAL A 221 6.76 12.14 11.13
CA VAL A 221 6.84 11.17 10.04
C VAL A 221 6.95 11.94 8.73
N GLU A 222 8.06 11.76 8.03
CA GLU A 222 8.17 12.23 6.65
C GLU A 222 7.33 11.33 5.75
N VAL A 223 6.45 11.95 4.95
CA VAL A 223 5.56 11.29 4.01
C VAL A 223 5.61 11.94 2.64
N PHE A 224 5.24 11.18 1.63
CA PHE A 224 5.06 11.62 0.25
C PHE A 224 3.58 11.58 -0.07
N ARG A 225 2.93 12.74 -0.06
CA ARG A 225 1.48 12.87 -0.30
C ARG A 225 1.19 12.88 -1.79
N VAL A 226 0.33 11.97 -2.24
CA VAL A 226 -0.16 11.89 -3.61
C VAL A 226 -0.82 13.21 -4.05
N LEU A 227 -0.43 13.71 -5.22
CA LEU A 227 -0.98 14.90 -5.85
C LEU A 227 -1.81 14.54 -7.08
N GLU A 228 -1.19 13.96 -8.10
CA GLU A 228 -1.81 13.67 -9.39
C GLU A 228 -1.24 12.40 -10.02
N ARG A 229 -2.02 11.81 -10.94
CA ARG A 229 -1.57 10.73 -11.81
C ARG A 229 -1.15 11.33 -13.14
N ILE A 230 0.01 10.94 -13.64
CA ILE A 230 0.48 11.32 -14.97
C ILE A 230 0.32 10.10 -15.86
N ASP A 231 -0.45 10.22 -16.94
CA ASP A 231 -0.54 9.17 -17.97
C ASP A 231 0.67 9.23 -18.92
N TYR A 232 0.87 8.14 -19.64
CA TYR A 232 1.72 8.12 -20.82
C TYR A 232 1.17 9.09 -21.88
N PRO A 233 2.05 9.77 -22.64
CA PRO A 233 1.64 10.47 -23.85
C PRO A 233 0.99 9.50 -24.84
N ARG A 234 -0.17 9.88 -25.38
CA ARG A 234 -0.96 9.05 -26.31
C ARG A 234 -1.32 9.78 -27.60
N ASP A 235 -1.55 9.02 -28.66
CA ASP A 235 -2.15 9.51 -29.90
C ASP A 235 -3.69 9.65 -29.78
N ASN A 236 -4.32 10.12 -30.85
CA ASN A 236 -5.78 10.27 -30.93
C ASN A 236 -6.56 8.94 -30.85
N ASN A 237 -5.89 7.81 -31.04
CA ASN A 237 -6.48 6.47 -30.92
C ASN A 237 -6.28 5.88 -29.52
N GLY A 238 -5.62 6.60 -28.61
CA GLY A 238 -5.31 6.15 -27.25
C GLY A 238 -4.07 5.25 -27.15
N ASN A 239 -3.30 5.08 -28.22
CA ASN A 239 -2.05 4.32 -28.17
C ASN A 239 -0.96 5.13 -27.50
N ILE A 240 -0.15 4.48 -26.66
CA ILE A 240 1.05 5.11 -26.07
C ILE A 240 2.03 5.45 -27.19
N ILE A 241 2.55 6.68 -27.20
CA ILE A 241 3.53 7.17 -28.19
C ILE A 241 4.90 7.53 -27.57
N ALA A 242 5.01 7.42 -26.25
CA ALA A 242 6.24 7.70 -25.53
C ALA A 242 6.38 6.78 -24.31
N MET A 243 7.62 6.41 -24.00
CA MET A 243 7.99 5.68 -22.80
C MET A 243 8.49 6.65 -21.72
N VAL A 244 8.52 6.19 -20.47
CA VAL A 244 9.21 6.92 -19.39
C VAL A 244 10.63 7.22 -19.82
N HIS A 245 11.07 8.46 -19.64
CA HIS A 245 12.40 8.88 -20.08
C HIS A 245 13.48 8.12 -19.28
N PRO A 246 14.61 7.72 -19.89
CA PRO A 246 15.67 6.99 -19.18
C PRO A 246 16.20 7.67 -17.91
N ASN A 247 16.24 9.00 -17.90
CA ASN A 247 16.65 9.77 -16.71
C ASN A 247 15.61 9.78 -15.57
N LEU A 248 14.35 9.44 -15.86
CA LEU A 248 13.28 9.32 -14.86
C LEU A 248 13.05 7.85 -14.46
N GLN A 249 13.32 6.91 -15.37
CA GLN A 249 13.19 5.48 -15.10
C GLN A 249 13.96 5.09 -13.83
N ASP A 250 13.29 4.34 -12.95
CA ASP A 250 13.80 3.90 -11.65
C ASP A 250 14.13 5.04 -10.66
N GLY A 251 13.85 6.29 -10.99
CA GLY A 251 14.01 7.47 -10.14
C GLY A 251 12.84 7.73 -9.19
N ASP A 252 12.16 6.67 -8.71
CA ASP A 252 11.11 6.82 -7.70
C ASP A 252 11.68 7.57 -6.48
N TRP A 253 10.87 8.47 -5.91
CA TRP A 253 11.22 9.34 -4.77
C TRP A 253 12.24 10.44 -5.05
N GLU A 254 12.91 10.43 -6.20
CA GLU A 254 13.84 11.49 -6.58
C GLU A 254 13.10 12.74 -7.08
N PRO A 255 13.67 13.95 -6.92
CA PRO A 255 13.03 15.18 -7.34
C PRO A 255 12.91 15.26 -8.88
N LEU A 256 11.70 15.54 -9.37
CA LEU A 256 11.41 15.91 -10.75
C LEU A 256 11.05 17.40 -10.80
N ASN A 257 11.92 18.20 -11.41
CA ASN A 257 11.79 19.67 -11.49
C ASN A 257 11.15 20.11 -12.81
N PRO A 258 10.51 21.29 -12.84
CA PRO A 258 10.02 21.87 -14.09
C PRO A 258 11.14 21.95 -15.14
N GLY A 259 10.89 21.40 -16.31
CA GLY A 259 11.89 21.31 -17.39
C GLY A 259 12.73 20.03 -17.40
N ASP A 260 12.66 19.17 -16.37
CA ASP A 260 13.35 17.88 -16.39
C ASP A 260 12.71 16.90 -17.39
N PRO A 261 13.49 15.99 -18.00
CA PRO A 261 12.98 15.05 -18.98
C PRO A 261 12.09 13.98 -18.34
N MET A 262 10.85 13.85 -18.85
CA MET A 262 9.80 13.02 -18.24
C MET A 262 9.43 11.82 -19.10
N PHE A 263 9.23 12.03 -20.40
CA PHE A 263 9.00 10.97 -21.39
C PHE A 263 9.92 11.10 -22.59
N GLN A 264 10.10 10.01 -23.32
CA GLN A 264 10.77 9.97 -24.61
C GLN A 264 9.85 9.30 -25.63
N THR A 265 9.50 10.00 -26.70
CA THR A 265 8.74 9.42 -27.82
C THR A 265 9.57 8.35 -28.52
N PHE A 266 8.92 7.45 -29.25
CA PHE A 266 9.62 6.34 -29.92
C PHE A 266 10.59 6.78 -31.03
N ASP A 267 10.41 7.99 -31.57
CA ASP A 267 11.33 8.64 -32.51
C ASP A 267 12.46 9.46 -31.82
N GLY A 268 12.53 9.42 -30.49
CA GLY A 268 13.63 9.97 -29.70
C GLY A 268 13.44 11.40 -29.20
N LYS A 269 12.26 12.02 -29.37
CA LYS A 269 11.98 13.36 -28.83
C LYS A 269 11.66 13.30 -27.34
N THR A 270 12.34 14.14 -26.57
CA THR A 270 12.08 14.31 -25.13
C THR A 270 10.85 15.20 -24.89
N ILE A 271 9.99 14.74 -23.99
CA ILE A 271 8.88 15.50 -23.41
C ILE A 271 9.27 15.82 -21.96
N HIS A 272 9.32 17.10 -21.65
CA HIS A 272 9.78 17.59 -20.35
C HIS A 272 8.59 17.82 -19.41
N TYR A 273 8.82 17.67 -18.11
CA TYR A 273 7.83 17.97 -17.08
C TYR A 273 7.46 19.46 -17.09
N GLN A 274 6.16 19.77 -17.22
CA GLN A 274 5.63 21.14 -17.32
C GLN A 274 4.95 21.62 -16.02
N GLY A 275 5.13 20.91 -14.90
CA GLY A 275 4.55 21.33 -13.62
C GLY A 275 5.15 22.65 -13.12
N SER A 276 4.49 23.27 -12.15
CA SER A 276 4.91 24.58 -11.61
C SER A 276 5.95 24.49 -10.48
N SER A 277 6.17 23.30 -9.92
CA SER A 277 7.10 23.08 -8.81
C SER A 277 7.71 21.67 -8.88
N THR A 278 8.80 21.47 -8.14
CA THR A 278 9.38 20.13 -7.91
C THR A 278 8.36 19.19 -7.29
N VAL A 279 8.30 17.97 -7.80
CA VAL A 279 7.52 16.85 -7.26
C VAL A 279 8.43 15.64 -7.08
N TYR A 280 7.91 14.61 -6.43
CA TYR A 280 8.64 13.35 -6.22
C TYR A 280 7.80 12.20 -6.81
N PRO A 281 8.15 11.71 -8.02
CA PRO A 281 7.39 10.67 -8.70
C PRO A 281 7.47 9.32 -7.96
N THR A 282 6.42 8.53 -8.07
CA THR A 282 6.28 7.20 -7.46
C THR A 282 5.50 6.28 -8.39
N PHE A 283 5.66 4.96 -8.22
CA PHE A 283 5.11 3.95 -9.12
C PHE A 283 5.50 4.22 -10.58
N ILE A 284 6.76 4.62 -10.80
CA ILE A 284 7.27 4.88 -12.14
C ILE A 284 7.28 3.58 -12.93
N ASN A 285 6.56 3.57 -14.05
CA ASN A 285 6.51 2.45 -14.98
C ASN A 285 5.98 1.14 -14.35
N GLU A 286 4.95 1.23 -13.50
CA GLU A 286 4.26 0.05 -12.96
C GLU A 286 3.48 -0.68 -14.07
N ALA A 287 3.77 -1.96 -14.27
CA ALA A 287 3.16 -2.78 -15.32
C ALA A 287 1.63 -2.80 -15.24
N ALA A 288 1.06 -2.93 -14.04
CA ALA A 288 -0.39 -2.94 -13.83
C ALA A 288 -1.08 -1.60 -14.10
N TYR A 289 -0.34 -0.51 -14.30
CA TYR A 289 -0.89 0.84 -14.43
C TYR A 289 -0.98 1.35 -15.87
N TYR A 290 -0.45 0.60 -16.83
CA TYR A 290 -0.65 0.85 -18.27
C TYR A 290 -2.13 0.91 -18.66
N GLU A 291 -2.93 -0.07 -18.20
CA GLU A 291 -4.39 -0.10 -18.41
C GLU A 291 -5.13 1.03 -17.66
N LYS A 292 -4.50 1.56 -16.59
CA LYS A 292 -5.08 2.58 -15.71
C LYS A 292 -4.71 3.99 -16.14
N GLN A 293 -4.06 4.14 -17.30
CA GLN A 293 -3.61 5.42 -17.84
C GLN A 293 -2.73 6.18 -16.83
N GLN A 294 -1.75 5.47 -16.25
CA GLN A 294 -0.86 6.02 -15.24
C GLN A 294 0.56 5.51 -15.47
N ALA A 295 1.43 6.40 -15.92
CA ALA A 295 2.87 6.16 -16.01
C ALA A 295 3.56 6.29 -14.65
N PHE A 296 3.13 7.26 -13.84
CA PHE A 296 3.57 7.46 -12.46
C PHE A 296 2.59 8.36 -11.71
N VAL A 297 2.79 8.47 -10.39
CA VAL A 297 2.06 9.39 -9.51
C VAL A 297 3.03 10.43 -8.98
N THR A 298 2.70 11.71 -9.10
CA THR A 298 3.49 12.76 -8.46
C THR A 298 3.08 12.92 -7.01
N THR A 299 4.05 13.26 -6.17
CA THR A 299 3.82 13.49 -4.76
C THR A 299 4.51 14.78 -4.29
N ARG A 300 4.06 15.32 -3.16
CA ARG A 300 4.86 16.28 -2.38
C ARG A 300 5.40 15.62 -1.12
N ARG A 301 6.65 15.95 -0.80
CA ARG A 301 7.25 15.60 0.48
C ARG A 301 6.76 16.55 1.57
N GLU A 302 6.28 16.02 2.68
CA GLU A 302 5.86 16.79 3.85
C GLU A 302 6.13 16.02 5.15
N THR A 303 6.17 16.74 6.26
CA THR A 303 6.36 16.14 7.60
C THR A 303 5.07 16.22 8.38
N LEU A 304 4.53 15.07 8.75
CA LEU A 304 3.39 14.96 9.65
C LEU A 304 3.84 14.90 11.10
N VAL A 305 3.03 15.46 12.00
CA VAL A 305 3.21 15.35 13.44
C VAL A 305 2.21 14.34 13.98
N ALA A 306 2.69 13.30 14.64
CA ALA A 306 1.86 12.38 15.39
C ALA A 306 1.96 12.72 16.89
N SER A 307 0.82 12.94 17.54
CA SER A 307 0.80 13.08 19.00
C SER A 307 1.17 11.76 19.69
N ALA A 308 1.44 11.85 20.99
CA ALA A 308 1.65 10.65 21.79
C ALA A 308 0.43 9.72 21.70
N ILE A 309 0.67 8.41 21.74
CA ILE A 309 -0.38 7.41 21.87
C ILE A 309 -0.10 6.49 23.05
N ARG A 310 -1.17 5.99 23.65
CA ARG A 310 -1.11 4.96 24.68
C ARG A 310 -2.33 4.05 24.59
N LYS A 311 -2.23 2.90 25.24
CA LYS A 311 -3.37 2.02 25.44
C LYS A 311 -4.35 2.64 26.44
N ALA A 312 -5.65 2.56 26.12
CA ALA A 312 -6.76 2.97 26.99
C ALA A 312 -6.95 2.06 28.20
#